data_AF-A0A1Y4EE76-F1
#
_entry.id   AF-A0A1Y4EE76-F1
#
_cell.length_a   1.000
_cell.length_b   1.000
_cell.length_c   1.000
_cell.angle_alpha   90.00
_cell.angle_beta   90.00
_cell.angle_gamma   90.00
#
_symmetry.space_group_name_H-M   'P 1'
#
loop_
_entity.id
_entity.type
_entity.pdbx_description
1 polymer ?
#
loop_
_entity_poly.entity_id
_entity_poly.type
_entity_poly.pdbx_seq_one_letter_code
_entity_poly.pdbx_strand_id
1 'polypeptide(L)'
;MEGREIAGVTVNSEAIAEDSFDAAEYVYSAAMPNADTTIELGFTVVDKQNLRAAIEIAEGRANEAAEAVESVQEKYEAALQAAKDVEAKKTATQNEINTAWSDLIDALHYLSFVAGDKSQLEIPMEIAESINRDLFTPDSLKALDEAYAAAEDLLDDEEVLEADITAAVDALYDA
;
A
#
# COMPACT_ATOMS: atom_id res chain seq x y z
N MET A 1 4.59 -15.66 23.47
CA MET A 1 5.28 -15.05 22.31
C MET A 1 4.32 -14.03 21.75
N GLU A 2 4.73 -12.78 21.69
CA GLU A 2 3.91 -11.69 21.17
C GLU A 2 3.50 -11.99 19.72
N GLY A 3 2.23 -11.78 19.37
CA GLY A 3 1.70 -12.02 18.01
C GLY A 3 1.24 -13.44 17.68
N ARG A 4 1.51 -14.46 18.51
CA ARG A 4 0.97 -15.81 18.30
C ARG A 4 -0.42 -15.97 18.90
N GLU A 5 -1.36 -16.44 18.10
CA GLU A 5 -2.78 -16.53 18.46
C GLU A 5 -3.38 -17.88 18.07
N ILE A 6 -4.31 -18.37 18.90
CA ILE A 6 -5.17 -19.51 18.57
C ILE A 6 -6.16 -19.05 17.50
N ALA A 7 -6.11 -19.69 16.33
CA ALA A 7 -7.03 -19.48 15.22
C ALA A 7 -8.02 -20.65 15.05
N GLY A 8 -7.86 -21.72 15.82
CA GLY A 8 -8.75 -22.87 15.79
C GLY A 8 -8.46 -23.86 16.91
N VAL A 9 -9.50 -24.53 17.38
CA VAL A 9 -9.44 -25.54 18.44
C VAL A 9 -10.21 -26.77 18.00
N THR A 10 -9.68 -27.95 18.30
CA THR A 10 -10.41 -29.22 18.20
C THR A 10 -10.41 -29.98 19.52
N VAL A 11 -11.52 -30.63 19.82
CA VAL A 11 -11.65 -31.57 20.95
C VAL A 11 -12.06 -32.92 20.38
N ASN A 12 -11.25 -33.96 20.61
CA ASN A 12 -11.48 -35.29 20.07
C ASN A 12 -11.75 -35.28 18.55
N SER A 13 -10.96 -34.49 17.81
CA SER A 13 -11.10 -34.23 16.36
C SER A 13 -12.35 -33.45 15.92
N GLU A 14 -13.22 -33.02 16.82
CA GLU A 14 -14.35 -32.13 16.49
C GLU A 14 -13.94 -30.66 16.62
N ALA A 15 -14.26 -29.86 15.61
CA ALA A 15 -13.96 -28.43 15.62
C ALA A 15 -14.84 -27.68 16.63
N ILE A 16 -14.20 -26.82 17.41
CA ILE A 16 -14.87 -25.93 18.36
C ILE A 16 -15.24 -24.64 17.65
N ALA A 17 -16.47 -24.16 17.90
CA ALA A 17 -16.95 -22.90 17.35
C ALA A 17 -16.03 -21.74 17.75
N GLU A 18 -15.82 -20.78 16.84
CA GLU A 18 -14.88 -19.69 17.08
C GLU A 18 -15.21 -18.88 18.33
N ASP A 19 -16.48 -18.69 18.66
CA ASP A 19 -16.94 -17.97 19.86
C ASP A 19 -16.79 -18.76 21.17
N SER A 20 -16.31 -20.00 21.10
CA SER A 20 -16.06 -20.86 22.26
C SER A 20 -14.59 -20.90 22.68
N PHE A 21 -13.74 -20.09 22.06
CA PHE A 21 -12.35 -19.90 22.48
C PHE A 21 -11.88 -18.46 22.25
N ASP A 22 -10.87 -18.05 23.01
CA ASP A 22 -10.18 -16.78 22.85
C ASP A 22 -8.84 -16.97 22.13
N ALA A 23 -8.34 -15.90 21.51
CA ALA A 23 -7.06 -15.95 20.80
C ALA A 23 -5.87 -16.33 21.71
N ALA A 24 -5.99 -16.08 23.03
CA ALA A 24 -4.96 -16.40 24.01
C ALA A 24 -5.21 -17.71 24.78
N GLU A 25 -6.47 -18.17 24.87
CA GLU A 25 -6.83 -19.29 25.72
C GLU A 25 -8.06 -20.06 25.25
N TYR A 26 -8.10 -21.34 25.64
CA TYR A 26 -9.27 -22.19 25.50
C TYR A 26 -9.47 -22.97 26.80
N VAL A 27 -10.69 -22.94 27.33
CA VAL A 27 -11.05 -23.65 28.56
C VAL A 27 -11.95 -24.83 28.24
N TYR A 28 -11.44 -26.03 28.44
CA TYR A 28 -12.23 -27.26 28.35
C TYR A 28 -12.68 -27.72 29.73
N SER A 29 -13.99 -27.94 29.91
CA SER A 29 -14.57 -28.44 31.16
C SER A 29 -15.21 -29.81 30.95
N ALA A 30 -14.81 -30.79 31.75
CA ALA A 30 -15.41 -32.13 31.76
C ALA A 30 -15.63 -32.62 33.19
N ALA A 31 -16.74 -33.32 33.42
CA ALA A 31 -16.97 -34.07 34.64
C ALA A 31 -16.27 -35.43 34.52
N MET A 32 -15.37 -35.74 35.46
CA MET A 32 -14.65 -37.02 35.45
C MET A 32 -15.64 -38.19 35.61
N PRO A 33 -15.74 -39.12 34.64
CA PRO A 33 -16.81 -40.11 34.61
C PRO A 33 -16.55 -41.34 35.51
N ASN A 34 -15.51 -41.31 36.36
CA ASN A 34 -15.02 -42.47 37.12
C ASN A 34 -14.71 -43.69 36.22
N ALA A 35 -14.27 -43.43 34.98
CA ALA A 35 -13.85 -44.42 33.99
C ALA A 35 -12.69 -43.84 33.15
N ASP A 36 -11.90 -44.70 32.52
CA ASP A 36 -10.81 -44.29 31.63
C ASP A 36 -11.35 -43.39 30.51
N THR A 37 -10.80 -42.18 30.42
CA THR A 37 -11.23 -41.15 29.46
C THR A 37 -9.99 -40.52 28.85
N THR A 38 -9.95 -40.48 27.51
CA THR A 38 -8.93 -39.75 26.75
C THR A 38 -9.57 -38.48 26.19
N ILE A 39 -8.90 -37.35 26.34
CA ILE A 39 -9.28 -36.07 25.74
C ILE A 39 -8.12 -35.63 24.85
N GLU A 40 -8.38 -35.43 23.58
CA GLU A 40 -7.41 -34.92 22.62
C GLU A 40 -7.73 -33.46 22.30
N LEU A 41 -6.76 -32.56 22.51
CA LEU A 41 -6.89 -31.15 22.18
C LEU A 41 -5.95 -30.80 21.03
N GLY A 42 -6.52 -30.29 19.93
CA GLY A 42 -5.77 -29.73 18.82
C GLY A 42 -5.87 -28.21 18.80
N PHE A 43 -4.76 -27.55 18.45
CA PHE A 43 -4.71 -26.10 18.29
C PHE A 43 -4.12 -25.75 16.93
N THR A 44 -4.81 -24.88 16.22
CA THR A 44 -4.25 -24.13 15.10
C THR A 44 -3.75 -22.82 15.64
N VAL A 45 -2.45 -22.55 15.49
CA VAL A 45 -1.82 -21.31 15.94
C VAL A 45 -1.26 -20.58 14.73
N VAL A 46 -1.49 -19.28 14.68
CA VAL A 46 -0.97 -18.37 13.65
C VAL A 46 -0.12 -17.28 14.27
N ASP A 47 0.69 -16.60 13.46
CA ASP A 47 1.54 -15.49 13.87
C ASP A 47 1.18 -14.23 13.07
N LYS A 48 0.74 -13.19 13.79
CA LYS A 48 0.34 -11.88 13.26
C LYS A 48 1.36 -10.78 13.55
N GLN A 49 2.50 -11.09 14.17
CA GLN A 49 3.45 -10.06 14.61
C GLN A 49 3.93 -9.17 13.43
N ASN A 50 4.30 -9.80 12.31
CA ASN A 50 4.79 -9.07 11.14
C ASN A 50 3.69 -8.26 10.44
N LEU A 51 2.45 -8.76 10.41
CA LEU A 51 1.31 -8.02 9.85
C LEU A 51 1.04 -6.75 10.66
N ARG A 52 1.03 -6.86 12.00
CA ARG A 52 0.84 -5.71 12.90
C ARG A 52 1.93 -4.66 12.72
N ALA A 53 3.20 -5.09 12.66
CA ALA A 53 4.31 -4.17 12.41
C ALA A 53 4.20 -3.48 11.04
N ALA A 54 3.76 -4.20 10.00
CA ALA A 54 3.55 -3.61 8.68
C ALA A 54 2.39 -2.59 8.68
N ILE A 55 1.29 -2.87 9.39
CA ILE A 55 0.17 -1.92 9.57
C ILE A 55 0.66 -0.65 10.26
N GLU A 56 1.43 -0.77 11.35
CA GLU A 56 1.97 0.39 12.07
C GLU A 56 2.88 1.25 11.17
N ILE A 57 3.78 0.61 10.42
CA ILE A 57 4.63 1.30 9.44
C ILE A 57 3.80 2.01 8.38
N ALA A 58 2.76 1.34 7.87
CA ALA A 58 1.87 1.92 6.87
C ALA A 58 1.16 3.15 7.41
N GLU A 59 0.48 3.05 8.55
CA GLU A 59 -0.20 4.17 9.18
C GLU A 59 0.75 5.37 9.43
N GLY A 60 2.01 5.12 9.78
CA GLY A 60 3.04 6.14 9.93
C GLY A 60 3.44 6.87 8.65
N ARG A 61 3.10 6.34 7.47
CA ARG A 61 3.40 6.89 6.13
C ARG A 61 2.19 7.48 5.41
N ALA A 62 1.10 7.76 6.12
CA ALA A 62 -0.11 8.33 5.53
C ALA A 62 0.14 9.65 4.75
N ASN A 63 1.10 10.47 5.19
CA ASN A 63 1.46 11.70 4.47
C ASN A 63 2.16 11.40 3.14
N GLU A 64 3.11 10.46 3.11
CA GLU A 64 3.76 10.01 1.87
C GLU A 64 2.74 9.43 0.90
N ALA A 65 1.75 8.67 1.41
CA ALA A 65 0.67 8.15 0.59
C ALA A 65 -0.19 9.27 -0.03
N ALA A 66 -0.52 10.33 0.72
CA ALA A 66 -1.30 11.45 0.20
C ALA A 66 -0.58 12.27 -0.89
N GLU A 67 0.75 12.18 -0.97
CA GLU A 67 1.56 12.82 -2.00
C GLU A 67 1.72 11.95 -3.26
N ALA A 68 1.37 10.67 -3.20
CA ALA A 68 1.49 9.75 -4.33
C ALA A 68 0.42 10.00 -5.41
N VAL A 69 0.63 9.47 -6.61
CA VAL A 69 -0.39 9.44 -7.68
C VAL A 69 -1.65 8.67 -7.24
N GLU A 70 -2.80 8.98 -7.85
CA GLU A 70 -4.12 8.48 -7.43
C GLU A 70 -4.17 6.95 -7.40
N SER A 71 -3.68 6.27 -8.44
CA SER A 71 -3.63 4.81 -8.48
C SER A 71 -2.83 4.18 -7.32
N VAL A 72 -1.80 4.87 -6.83
CA VAL A 72 -0.99 4.42 -5.69
C VAL A 72 -1.72 4.67 -4.38
N GLN A 73 -2.42 5.80 -4.24
CA GLN A 73 -3.27 6.09 -3.09
C GLN A 73 -4.32 4.99 -2.89
N GLU A 74 -5.07 4.66 -3.95
CA GLU A 74 -6.10 3.62 -3.91
C GLU A 74 -5.52 2.26 -3.51
N LYS A 75 -4.38 1.89 -4.10
CA LYS A 75 -3.71 0.62 -3.79
C LYS A 75 -3.26 0.56 -2.32
N TYR A 76 -2.69 1.65 -1.81
CA TYR A 76 -2.26 1.77 -0.42
C TYR A 76 -3.44 1.64 0.55
N GLU A 77 -4.53 2.39 0.32
CA GLU A 77 -5.70 2.35 1.18
C GLU A 77 -6.36 0.96 1.19
N ALA A 78 -6.51 0.35 0.01
CA ALA A 78 -7.09 -0.99 -0.11
C ALA A 78 -6.24 -2.05 0.61
N ALA A 79 -4.91 -2.01 0.43
CA ALA A 79 -4.01 -2.96 1.08
C ALA A 79 -3.98 -2.77 2.61
N LEU A 80 -3.96 -1.53 3.09
CA LEU A 80 -4.00 -1.23 4.52
C LEU A 80 -5.32 -1.70 5.15
N GLN A 81 -6.45 -1.48 4.49
CA GLN A 81 -7.74 -1.96 4.98
C GLN A 81 -7.79 -3.49 5.01
N ALA A 82 -7.36 -4.16 3.94
CA ALA A 82 -7.31 -5.63 3.90
C ALA A 82 -6.41 -6.20 5.00
N ALA A 83 -5.27 -5.57 5.28
CA ALA A 83 -4.39 -5.94 6.38
C ALA A 83 -5.07 -5.82 7.74
N LYS A 84 -5.80 -4.73 8.00
CA LYS A 84 -6.57 -4.54 9.23
C LYS A 84 -7.69 -5.57 9.38
N ASP A 85 -8.38 -5.89 8.30
CA ASP A 85 -9.46 -6.89 8.32
C ASP A 85 -8.92 -8.28 8.65
N VAL A 86 -7.78 -8.67 8.07
CA VAL A 86 -7.12 -9.95 8.36
C VAL A 86 -6.53 -9.98 9.78
N GLU A 87 -5.99 -8.86 10.25
CA GLU A 87 -5.51 -8.73 11.62
C GLU A 87 -6.64 -8.95 12.64
N ALA A 88 -7.80 -8.34 12.41
CA ALA A 88 -8.98 -8.46 13.25
C ALA A 88 -9.64 -9.85 13.19
N LYS A 89 -9.46 -10.59 12.09
CA LYS A 89 -10.05 -11.92 11.90
C LYS A 89 -9.42 -12.95 12.85
N LYS A 90 -10.19 -13.41 13.85
CA LYS A 90 -9.76 -14.41 14.85
C LYS A 90 -9.34 -15.74 14.21
N THR A 91 -10.05 -16.16 13.17
CA THR A 91 -9.83 -17.42 12.45
C THR A 91 -9.02 -17.25 11.16
N ALA A 92 -8.25 -16.15 11.05
CA ALA A 92 -7.37 -15.94 9.90
C ALA A 92 -6.36 -17.08 9.77
N THR A 93 -6.16 -17.55 8.54
CA THR A 93 -5.11 -18.54 8.26
C THR A 93 -3.76 -17.84 8.14
N GLN A 94 -2.67 -18.57 8.39
CA GLN A 94 -1.33 -18.02 8.17
C GLN A 94 -1.12 -17.55 6.72
N ASN A 95 -1.77 -18.21 5.76
CA ASN A 95 -1.70 -17.79 4.36
C ASN A 95 -2.37 -16.43 4.14
N GLU A 96 -3.58 -16.22 4.67
CA GLU A 96 -4.26 -14.92 4.61
C GLU A 96 -3.42 -13.81 5.26
N ILE A 97 -2.81 -14.09 6.41
CA ILE A 97 -1.92 -13.15 7.12
C ILE A 97 -0.71 -12.81 6.26
N ASN A 98 -0.05 -13.81 5.66
CA ASN A 98 1.14 -13.60 4.84
C ASN A 98 0.81 -12.84 3.55
N THR A 99 -0.34 -13.13 2.92
CA THR A 99 -0.81 -12.42 1.74
C THR A 99 -1.09 -10.95 2.07
N ALA A 100 -1.88 -10.68 3.10
CA ALA A 100 -2.18 -9.30 3.49
C ALA A 100 -0.90 -8.51 3.89
N TRP A 101 0.06 -9.18 4.53
CA TRP A 101 1.36 -8.59 4.81
C TRP A 101 2.13 -8.26 3.52
N SER A 102 2.21 -9.20 2.57
CA SER A 102 2.91 -8.99 1.29
C SER A 102 2.27 -7.86 0.48
N ASP A 103 0.95 -7.85 0.36
CA ASP A 103 0.20 -6.86 -0.41
C ASP A 103 0.40 -5.45 0.17
N LEU A 104 0.46 -5.32 1.49
CA LEU A 104 0.73 -4.05 2.17
C LEU A 104 2.17 -3.57 1.92
N ILE A 105 3.16 -4.47 1.99
CA ILE A 105 4.55 -4.13 1.66
C ILE A 105 4.69 -3.70 0.19
N ASP A 106 4.00 -4.37 -0.72
CA ASP A 106 4.01 -4.00 -2.14
C ASP A 106 3.40 -2.61 -2.36
N ALA A 107 2.29 -2.28 -1.69
CA ALA A 107 1.71 -0.94 -1.75
C ALA A 107 2.66 0.12 -1.18
N LEU A 108 3.34 -0.19 -0.06
CA LEU A 108 4.33 0.69 0.54
C LEU A 108 5.53 0.99 -0.37
N HIS A 109 5.92 0.06 -1.23
CA HIS A 109 6.99 0.29 -2.21
C HIS A 109 6.60 1.28 -3.31
N TYR A 110 5.31 1.47 -3.58
CA TYR A 110 4.85 2.40 -4.61
C TYR A 110 4.71 3.84 -4.13
N LEU A 111 4.78 4.10 -2.82
CA LEU A 111 4.64 5.46 -2.27
C LEU A 111 5.67 6.47 -2.79
N SER A 112 6.77 6.00 -3.40
CA SER A 112 7.73 6.90 -4.05
C SER A 112 7.24 7.51 -5.36
N PHE A 113 6.10 7.08 -5.90
CA PHE A 113 5.49 7.65 -7.10
C PHE A 113 4.67 8.88 -6.74
N VAL A 114 5.38 9.96 -6.43
CA VAL A 114 4.82 11.26 -6.06
C VAL A 114 4.14 11.90 -7.26
N ALA A 115 2.91 12.39 -7.07
CA ALA A 115 2.15 13.11 -8.08
C ALA A 115 2.85 14.41 -8.46
N GLY A 116 2.93 14.70 -9.75
CA GLY A 116 3.62 15.88 -10.25
C GLY A 116 2.84 17.17 -10.05
N ASP A 117 3.52 18.21 -9.55
CA ASP A 117 2.94 19.55 -9.43
C ASP A 117 2.97 20.29 -10.77
N LYS A 118 1.87 20.16 -11.52
CA LYS A 118 1.68 20.80 -12.83
C LYS A 118 1.82 22.33 -12.80
N SER A 119 1.68 23.00 -11.66
CA SER A 119 1.85 24.45 -11.57
C SER A 119 3.29 24.89 -11.88
N GLN A 120 4.26 23.99 -11.76
CA GLN A 120 5.66 24.26 -12.12
C GLN A 120 5.85 24.53 -13.62
N LEU A 121 4.95 24.05 -14.47
CA LEU A 121 5.00 24.26 -15.92
C LEU A 121 4.42 25.62 -16.36
N GLU A 122 3.64 26.30 -15.52
CA GLU A 122 2.95 27.55 -15.89
C GLU A 122 3.93 28.63 -16.39
N ILE A 123 4.98 28.92 -15.61
CA ILE A 123 5.94 29.99 -15.93
C ILE A 123 6.83 29.60 -17.12
N PRO A 124 7.46 28.42 -17.17
CA PRO A 124 8.29 28.02 -18.32
C PRO A 124 7.52 28.02 -19.65
N MET A 125 6.28 27.54 -19.64
CA MET A 125 5.43 27.54 -20.84
C MET A 125 5.05 28.97 -21.26
N GLU A 126 4.66 29.86 -20.32
CA GLU A 126 4.40 31.27 -20.65
C GLU A 126 5.63 31.96 -21.24
N ILE A 127 6.82 31.68 -20.69
CA ILE A 127 8.08 32.21 -21.23
C ILE A 127 8.29 31.73 -22.66
N ALA A 128 8.13 30.43 -22.92
CA ALA A 128 8.26 29.83 -24.24
C ALA A 128 7.30 30.44 -25.28
N GLU A 129 6.06 30.74 -24.89
CA GLU A 129 5.10 31.44 -25.77
C GLU A 129 5.50 32.90 -26.03
N SER A 130 6.12 33.56 -25.05
CA SER A 130 6.44 34.99 -25.12
C SER A 130 7.71 35.33 -25.93
N ILE A 131 8.53 34.33 -26.29
CA ILE A 131 9.81 34.60 -26.94
C ILE A 131 9.62 35.22 -28.33
N ASN A 132 10.47 36.18 -28.67
CA ASN A 132 10.54 36.68 -30.04
C ASN A 132 11.32 35.69 -30.92
N ARG A 133 10.58 34.81 -31.60
CA ARG A 133 11.12 33.71 -32.41
C ARG A 133 12.05 34.17 -33.54
N ASP A 134 11.92 35.41 -34.04
CA ASP A 134 12.80 35.95 -35.08
C ASP A 134 14.26 36.14 -34.62
N LEU A 135 14.51 36.09 -33.31
CA LEU A 135 15.85 36.22 -32.71
C LEU A 135 16.59 34.89 -32.56
N PHE A 136 15.96 33.76 -32.91
CA PHE A 136 16.47 32.42 -32.65
C PHE A 136 16.72 31.65 -33.95
N THR A 137 17.45 30.54 -33.83
CA THR A 137 17.73 29.66 -34.97
C THR A 137 16.60 28.65 -35.16
N PRO A 138 16.39 28.10 -36.39
CA PRO A 138 15.41 27.05 -36.61
C PRO A 138 15.60 25.83 -35.71
N ASP A 139 16.84 25.47 -35.38
CA ASP A 139 17.14 24.30 -34.54
C ASP A 139 16.72 24.53 -33.08
N SER A 140 17.04 25.70 -32.49
CA SER A 140 16.60 26.06 -31.13
C SER A 140 15.08 26.21 -31.04
N LEU A 141 14.44 26.80 -32.06
CA LEU A 141 12.98 26.91 -32.09
C LEU A 141 12.30 25.55 -32.16
N LYS A 142 12.89 24.61 -32.92
CA LYS A 142 12.39 23.24 -32.98
C LYS A 142 12.52 22.54 -31.63
N ALA A 143 13.66 22.68 -30.94
CA ALA A 143 13.85 22.12 -29.61
C ALA A 143 12.80 22.67 -28.61
N LEU A 144 12.52 23.98 -28.69
CA LEU A 144 11.51 24.62 -27.86
C LEU A 144 10.10 24.10 -28.17
N ASP A 145 9.73 23.95 -29.44
CA ASP A 145 8.42 23.43 -29.83
C ASP A 145 8.24 21.97 -29.37
N GLU A 146 9.30 21.16 -29.44
CA GLU A 146 9.29 19.78 -28.95
C GLU A 146 9.15 19.72 -27.42
N ALA A 147 9.89 20.56 -26.68
CA ALA A 147 9.78 20.65 -25.22
C ALA A 147 8.41 21.17 -24.78
N TYR A 148 7.85 22.15 -25.47
CA TYR A 148 6.53 22.70 -25.20
C TYR A 148 5.43 21.65 -25.41
N ALA A 149 5.46 20.93 -26.53
CA ALA A 149 4.49 19.86 -26.80
C ALA A 149 4.57 18.75 -25.75
N ALA A 150 5.78 18.36 -25.34
CA ALA A 150 5.96 17.38 -24.28
C ALA A 150 5.40 17.86 -22.93
N ALA A 151 5.60 19.14 -22.57
CA ALA A 151 5.03 19.72 -21.37
C ALA A 151 3.48 19.80 -21.43
N GLU A 152 2.92 20.14 -22.58
CA GLU A 152 1.47 20.17 -22.82
C GLU A 152 0.85 18.77 -22.62
N ASP A 153 1.49 17.71 -23.15
CA ASP A 153 1.02 16.33 -22.99
C ASP A 153 0.93 15.91 -21.49
N LEU A 154 1.82 16.41 -20.64
CA LEU A 154 1.81 16.11 -19.20
C LEU A 154 0.67 16.79 -18.43
N LEU A 155 0.12 17.90 -18.93
CA LEU A 155 -0.97 18.60 -18.27
C LEU A 155 -2.27 17.79 -18.25
N ASP A 156 -2.46 16.91 -19.24
CA ASP A 156 -3.63 16.03 -19.35
C ASP A 156 -3.41 14.67 -18.65
N ASP A 157 -2.19 14.35 -18.22
CA ASP A 157 -1.88 13.07 -17.56
C ASP A 157 -2.20 13.14 -16.05
N GLU A 158 -3.21 12.40 -15.61
CA GLU A 158 -3.65 12.32 -14.20
C GLU A 158 -2.64 11.58 -13.30
N GLU A 159 -1.77 10.75 -13.89
CA GLU A 159 -0.79 9.91 -13.18
C GLU A 159 0.65 10.43 -13.39
N VAL A 160 0.80 11.68 -13.84
CA VAL A 160 2.13 12.28 -14.05
C VAL A 160 2.93 12.31 -12.76
N LEU A 161 4.20 11.91 -12.86
CA LEU A 161 5.11 11.92 -11.72
C LEU A 161 5.82 13.27 -11.59
N GLU A 162 6.18 13.62 -10.36
CA GLU A 162 6.99 14.82 -10.07
C GLU A 162 8.32 14.85 -10.83
N ALA A 163 8.92 13.68 -11.06
CA ALA A 163 10.13 13.54 -11.86
C ALA A 163 9.91 13.93 -13.33
N ASP A 164 8.75 13.62 -13.90
CA ASP A 164 8.41 13.93 -15.29
C ASP A 164 8.12 15.43 -15.44
N ILE A 165 7.43 16.05 -14.48
CA ILE A 165 7.24 17.50 -14.41
C ILE A 165 8.60 18.22 -14.32
N THR A 166 9.48 17.78 -13.42
CA THR A 166 10.81 18.37 -13.25
C THR A 166 11.61 18.29 -14.56
N ALA A 167 11.58 17.13 -15.23
CA ALA A 167 12.28 16.95 -16.50
C ALA A 167 11.71 17.84 -17.62
N ALA A 168 10.40 18.05 -17.67
CA ALA A 168 9.76 18.95 -18.64
C ALA A 168 10.09 20.42 -18.37
N VAL A 169 10.13 20.84 -17.09
CA VAL A 169 10.58 22.19 -16.69
C VAL A 169 12.02 22.42 -17.14
N ASP A 170 12.93 21.48 -16.86
CA ASP A 170 14.33 21.57 -17.27
C ASP A 170 14.46 21.64 -18.80
N ALA A 171 13.70 20.81 -19.54
CA ALA A 171 13.71 20.81 -21.00
C ALA A 171 13.24 22.16 -21.59
N LEU A 172 12.24 22.81 -20.99
CA LEU A 172 11.77 24.13 -21.43
C LEU A 172 12.80 25.24 -21.17
N TYR A 173 13.58 25.14 -20.09
CA TYR A 173 14.65 26.10 -19.80
C TYR A 173 15.92 25.89 -20.64
N ASP A 174 16.20 24.65 -21.04
CA ASP A 174 17.41 24.27 -21.79
C ASP A 174 17.26 24.41 -23.33
N ALA A 175 16.02 24.50 -23.85
CA ALA A 175 15.71 24.58 -25.29
C ALA A 175 16.10 25.91 -25.96
#